data_AF-A0A2F0AFY5-F1
#
_entry.id   AF-A0A2F0AFY5-F1
#
_cell.length_a   1.000
_cell.length_b   1.000
_cell.length_c   1.000
_cell.angle_alpha   90.00
_cell.angle_beta   90.00
_cell.angle_gamma   90.00
#
_symmetry.space_group_name_H-M   'P 1'
#
loop_
_entity.id
_entity.type
_entity.pdbx_description
1 polymer ?
#
loop_
_entity_poly.entity_id
_entity_poly.type
_entity_poly.pdbx_seq_one_letter_code
_entity_poly.pdbx_strand_id
1 'polypeptide(L)'
;SETNAFEKMLPEINEMGFEAEKFGPSSFMIRSVPALLAGSEPGRIREAIDDVVESGSMKSAEDRHQHMMYTVACHSALRAGDKLSMAQMEFVIREMESIPNPYACVHGRPTVMTITPDELDKKFKRSGF
;
A
#
# COMPACT_ATOMS: atom_id res chain seq x y z
N SER A 1 4.83 -25.27 -9.92
CA SER A 1 4.17 -24.24 -10.73
C SER A 1 3.67 -23.15 -9.79
N GLU A 2 3.51 -21.92 -10.27
CA GLU A 2 2.92 -20.79 -9.50
C GLU A 2 1.60 -21.19 -8.83
N THR A 3 0.74 -21.94 -9.53
CA THR A 3 -0.52 -22.45 -8.97
C THR A 3 -0.35 -23.23 -7.67
N ASN A 4 0.69 -24.07 -7.57
CA ASN A 4 0.94 -24.90 -6.39
C ASN A 4 1.52 -24.07 -5.23
N ALA A 5 2.25 -22.99 -5.53
CA ALA A 5 2.72 -22.06 -4.51
C ALA A 5 1.54 -21.26 -3.93
N PHE A 6 0.68 -20.71 -4.80
CA PHE A 6 -0.50 -19.97 -4.39
C PHE A 6 -1.48 -20.82 -3.58
N GLU A 7 -1.76 -22.05 -4.03
CA GLU A 7 -2.65 -22.98 -3.34
C GLU A 7 -2.16 -23.31 -1.93
N LYS A 8 -0.83 -23.40 -1.73
CA LYS A 8 -0.24 -23.62 -0.41
C LYS A 8 -0.36 -22.42 0.53
N MET A 9 -0.42 -21.20 -0.03
CA MET A 9 -0.49 -19.95 0.71
C MET A 9 -1.93 -19.44 0.93
N LEU A 10 -2.94 -20.19 0.46
CA LEU A 10 -4.34 -19.83 0.69
C LEU A 10 -4.69 -19.60 2.17
N PRO A 11 -4.20 -20.40 3.15
CA PRO A 11 -4.45 -20.11 4.56
C PRO A 11 -3.93 -18.74 4.98
N GLU A 12 -2.70 -18.40 4.61
CA GLU A 12 -2.06 -17.12 4.93
C GLU A 12 -2.77 -15.96 4.24
N ILE A 13 -3.11 -16.10 2.95
CA ILE A 13 -3.90 -15.10 2.21
C ILE A 13 -5.25 -14.86 2.89
N ASN A 14 -5.90 -15.91 3.40
CA ASN A 14 -7.17 -15.79 4.10
C ASN A 14 -7.02 -15.13 5.49
N GLU A 15 -5.95 -15.44 6.22
CA GLU A 15 -5.60 -14.74 7.47
C GLU A 15 -5.35 -13.24 7.25
N MET A 16 -5.00 -12.84 6.04
CA MET A 16 -4.78 -11.44 5.65
C MET A 16 -6.08 -10.67 5.38
N GLY A 17 -7.24 -11.33 5.48
CA GLY A 17 -8.55 -10.72 5.25
C GLY A 17 -9.02 -10.75 3.80
N PHE A 18 -8.31 -11.49 2.93
CA PHE A 18 -8.87 -11.90 1.65
C PHE A 18 -9.73 -13.15 1.85
N GLU A 19 -10.69 -13.37 0.96
CA GLU A 19 -11.38 -14.66 0.87
C GLU A 19 -11.08 -15.24 -0.51
N ALA A 20 -10.02 -16.04 -0.57
CA ALA A 20 -9.51 -16.64 -1.79
C ALA A 20 -9.83 -18.15 -1.81
N GLU A 21 -10.31 -18.63 -2.94
CA GLU A 21 -10.56 -20.05 -3.17
C GLU A 21 -10.06 -20.51 -4.54
N LYS A 22 -9.75 -21.80 -4.64
CA LYS A 22 -9.36 -22.40 -5.92
C LYS A 22 -10.55 -22.47 -6.88
N PHE A 23 -10.32 -22.06 -8.12
CA PHE A 23 -11.32 -22.05 -9.18
C PHE A 23 -10.74 -22.68 -10.45
N GLY A 24 -10.76 -24.01 -10.52
CA GLY A 24 -10.22 -24.76 -11.66
C GLY A 24 -8.71 -25.07 -11.56
N PRO A 25 -8.06 -25.50 -12.67
CA PRO A 25 -6.71 -26.04 -12.63
C PRO A 25 -5.60 -25.01 -12.36
N SER A 26 -5.80 -23.75 -12.75
CA SER A 26 -4.79 -22.70 -12.68
C SER A 26 -5.40 -21.32 -12.44
N SER A 27 -6.52 -21.25 -11.73
CA SER A 27 -7.19 -20.00 -11.42
C SER A 27 -7.74 -20.02 -10.00
N PHE A 28 -7.86 -18.83 -9.43
CA PHE A 28 -8.36 -18.60 -8.08
C PHE A 28 -9.41 -17.49 -8.14
N MET A 29 -10.42 -17.59 -7.28
CA MET A 29 -11.48 -16.61 -7.12
C MET A 29 -11.25 -15.85 -5.83
N ILE A 30 -11.38 -14.52 -5.88
CA ILE A 30 -11.39 -13.65 -4.71
C ILE A 30 -12.83 -13.22 -4.46
N ARG A 31 -13.42 -13.67 -3.35
CA ARG A 31 -14.79 -13.36 -2.94
C ARG A 31 -14.89 -12.06 -2.15
N SER A 32 -13.87 -11.78 -1.34
CA SER A 32 -13.76 -10.55 -0.56
C SER A 32 -12.30 -10.13 -0.38
N VAL A 33 -12.12 -8.85 -0.05
CA VAL A 33 -10.81 -8.22 0.20
C VAL A 33 -10.86 -7.50 1.55
N PRO A 34 -9.71 -7.23 2.18
CA PRO A 34 -9.65 -6.38 3.36
C PRO A 34 -10.35 -5.05 3.13
N ALA A 35 -11.04 -4.52 4.16
CA ALA A 35 -11.82 -3.29 4.02
C ALA A 35 -11.01 -2.10 3.48
N LEU A 36 -9.71 -2.04 3.79
CA LEU A 36 -8.79 -1.01 3.28
C LEU A 36 -8.58 -1.08 1.75
N LEU A 37 -8.77 -2.25 1.14
CA LEU A 37 -8.69 -2.45 -0.31
C LEU A 37 -10.07 -2.39 -0.98
N ALA A 38 -11.14 -2.06 -0.24
CA ALA A 38 -12.47 -1.94 -0.80
C ALA A 38 -12.51 -0.82 -1.86
N GLY A 39 -13.06 -1.14 -3.03
CA GLY A 39 -13.12 -0.20 -4.15
C GLY A 39 -11.80 -0.04 -4.92
N SER A 40 -10.73 -0.74 -4.54
CA SER A 40 -9.50 -0.80 -5.33
C SER A 40 -9.74 -1.53 -6.66
N GLU A 41 -9.07 -1.06 -7.71
CA GLU A 41 -9.08 -1.72 -9.00
C GLU A 41 -8.51 -3.15 -8.92
N PRO A 42 -9.02 -4.12 -9.70
CA PRO A 42 -8.56 -5.51 -9.66
C PRO A 42 -7.04 -5.70 -9.82
N GLY A 43 -6.38 -4.80 -10.54
CA GLY A 43 -4.92 -4.79 -10.68
C GLY A 43 -4.21 -4.58 -9.33
N ARG A 44 -4.65 -3.64 -8.50
CA ARG A 44 -4.06 -3.40 -7.17
C ARG A 44 -4.30 -4.56 -6.22
N ILE A 45 -5.48 -5.19 -6.32
CA ILE A 45 -5.80 -6.39 -5.53
C ILE A 45 -4.85 -7.53 -5.90
N ARG A 46 -4.60 -7.73 -7.20
CA ARG A 46 -3.63 -8.71 -7.69
C ARG A 46 -2.22 -8.40 -7.17
N GLU A 47 -1.73 -7.17 -7.34
CA GLU A 47 -0.40 -6.78 -6.86
C GLU A 47 -0.24 -7.02 -5.35
N ALA A 48 -1.27 -6.72 -4.55
CA ALA A 48 -1.25 -6.98 -3.13
C ALA A 48 -1.06 -8.46 -2.82
N ILE A 49 -1.79 -9.34 -3.50
CA ILE A 49 -1.72 -10.78 -3.32
C ILE A 49 -0.36 -11.31 -3.84
N ASP A 50 0.16 -10.79 -4.94
CA ASP A 50 1.47 -11.20 -5.46
C ASP A 50 2.59 -10.87 -4.45
N ASP A 51 2.57 -9.67 -3.86
CA ASP A 51 3.51 -9.27 -2.79
C ASP A 51 3.40 -10.21 -1.56
N VAL A 52 2.19 -10.64 -1.21
CA VAL A 52 1.98 -11.64 -0.15
C VAL A 52 2.69 -12.94 -0.50
N VAL A 53 2.48 -13.44 -1.71
CA VAL A 53 3.03 -14.73 -2.16
C VAL A 53 4.56 -14.68 -2.20
N GLU A 54 5.14 -13.57 -2.63
CA GLU A 54 6.60 -13.37 -2.63
C GLU A 54 7.20 -13.32 -1.22
N SER A 55 6.43 -12.88 -0.21
CA SER A 55 6.90 -12.75 1.18
C SER A 55 7.08 -14.07 1.94
N GLY A 56 6.76 -15.22 1.31
CA GLY A 56 6.52 -16.55 1.90
C GLY A 56 7.63 -17.25 2.69
N SER A 57 8.49 -16.53 3.41
CA SER A 57 9.58 -17.10 4.23
C SER A 57 9.86 -16.37 5.55
N MET A 58 8.90 -15.61 6.10
CA MET A 58 9.09 -14.93 7.38
C MET A 58 9.00 -15.88 8.58
N LYS A 59 10.01 -15.77 9.48
CA LYS A 59 10.27 -16.75 10.55
C LYS A 59 9.27 -16.69 11.71
N SER A 60 8.68 -15.54 11.99
CA SER A 60 7.71 -15.36 13.09
C SER A 60 6.34 -14.92 12.58
N ALA A 61 5.29 -15.19 13.37
CA ALA A 61 3.94 -14.74 13.06
C ALA A 61 3.81 -13.20 13.13
N GLU A 62 4.56 -12.57 14.03
CA GLU A 62 4.60 -11.12 14.18
C GLU A 62 5.17 -10.43 12.93
N ASP A 63 6.30 -10.93 12.41
CA ASP A 63 6.91 -10.38 11.20
C ASP A 63 5.96 -10.50 10.00
N ARG A 64 5.27 -11.64 9.88
CA ARG A 64 4.25 -11.86 8.84
C ARG A 64 3.10 -10.87 8.97
N HIS A 65 2.61 -10.65 10.18
CA HIS A 65 1.51 -9.73 10.44
C HIS A 65 1.92 -8.27 10.17
N GLN A 66 3.11 -7.85 10.57
CA GLN A 66 3.58 -6.50 10.27
C GLN A 66 3.77 -6.29 8.76
N HIS A 67 4.36 -7.27 8.07
CA HIS A 67 4.51 -7.22 6.62
C HIS A 67 3.17 -7.14 5.90
N MET A 68 2.19 -7.94 6.33
CA MET A 68 0.81 -7.89 5.86
C MET A 68 0.24 -6.48 5.94
N MET A 69 0.34 -5.83 7.11
CA MET A 69 -0.17 -4.48 7.31
C MET A 69 0.51 -3.48 6.36
N TYR A 70 1.81 -3.66 6.09
CA TYR A 70 2.56 -2.78 5.19
C TYR A 70 2.11 -2.97 3.74
N THR A 71 1.94 -4.21 3.30
CA THR A 71 1.44 -4.54 1.95
C THR A 71 0.06 -3.95 1.74
N VAL A 72 -0.89 -4.24 2.65
CA VAL A 72 -2.26 -3.69 2.55
C VAL A 72 -2.23 -2.16 2.55
N ALA A 73 -1.47 -1.52 3.45
CA ALA A 73 -1.35 -0.06 3.50
C ALA A 73 -0.78 0.53 2.20
N CYS A 74 0.19 -0.12 1.57
CA CYS A 74 0.77 0.34 0.31
C CYS A 74 -0.14 0.15 -0.89
N HIS A 75 -0.99 -0.88 -0.89
CA HIS A 75 -1.95 -1.15 -1.98
C HIS A 75 -3.28 -0.41 -1.81
N SER A 76 -3.63 0.01 -0.60
CA SER A 76 -4.77 0.90 -0.33
C SER A 76 -4.43 2.38 -0.44
N ALA A 77 -3.14 2.74 -0.40
CA ALA A 77 -2.72 4.14 -0.42
C ALA A 77 -3.05 4.85 -1.75
N LEU A 78 -3.19 6.16 -1.66
CA LEU A 78 -3.12 7.04 -2.81
C LEU A 78 -1.73 6.97 -3.43
N ARG A 79 -1.66 6.80 -4.76
CA ARG A 79 -0.42 6.64 -5.50
C ARG A 79 -0.22 7.77 -6.50
N ALA A 80 1.01 7.91 -6.96
CA ALA A 80 1.32 8.80 -8.08
C ALA A 80 0.44 8.44 -9.29
N GLY A 81 -0.22 9.45 -9.87
CA GLY A 81 -1.15 9.27 -10.98
C GLY A 81 -2.62 9.19 -10.59
N ASP A 82 -2.95 9.01 -9.30
CA ASP A 82 -4.33 9.08 -8.83
C ASP A 82 -4.88 10.51 -8.99
N LYS A 83 -6.06 10.61 -9.60
CA LYS A 83 -6.75 11.89 -9.75
C LYS A 83 -7.55 12.15 -8.49
N LEU A 84 -7.25 13.25 -7.81
CA LEU A 84 -7.92 13.67 -6.59
C LEU A 84 -8.75 14.92 -6.84
N SER A 85 -9.93 14.96 -6.23
CA SER A 85 -10.69 16.20 -6.03
C SER A 85 -10.08 17.01 -4.89
N MET A 86 -10.37 18.30 -4.83
CA MET A 86 -9.93 19.17 -3.72
C MET A 86 -10.37 18.64 -2.35
N ALA A 87 -11.59 18.10 -2.25
CA ALA A 87 -12.10 17.52 -1.00
C ALA A 87 -11.28 16.29 -0.56
N GLN A 88 -10.87 15.44 -1.51
CA GLN A 88 -10.00 14.29 -1.21
C GLN A 88 -8.59 14.74 -0.80
N MET A 89 -8.03 15.78 -1.43
CA MET A 89 -6.74 16.32 -1.04
C MET A 89 -6.76 16.88 0.38
N GLU A 90 -7.80 17.65 0.73
CA GLU A 90 -7.97 18.19 2.09
C GLU A 90 -8.15 17.08 3.12
N PHE A 91 -8.95 16.06 2.79
CA PHE A 91 -9.14 14.89 3.65
C PHE A 91 -7.80 14.21 3.96
N VAL A 92 -6.96 13.97 2.95
CA VAL A 92 -5.64 13.34 3.15
C VAL A 92 -4.76 14.14 4.09
N ILE A 93 -4.73 15.47 3.93
CA ILE A 93 -3.93 16.34 4.80
C ILE A 93 -4.44 16.27 6.24
N ARG A 94 -5.75 16.33 6.46
CA ARG A 94 -6.36 16.21 7.80
C ARG A 94 -6.08 14.87 8.45
N GLU A 95 -6.17 13.78 7.68
CA GLU A 95 -5.82 12.44 8.18
C GLU A 95 -4.34 12.38 8.57
N MET A 96 -3.44 12.94 7.75
CA MET A 96 -2.02 13.00 8.06
C MET A 96 -1.73 13.77 9.36
N GLU A 97 -2.44 14.86 9.64
CA GLU A 97 -2.28 15.61 10.90
C GLU A 97 -2.58 14.78 12.16
N SER A 98 -3.40 13.73 12.03
CA SER A 98 -3.75 12.85 13.15
C SER A 98 -2.73 11.74 13.42
N ILE A 99 -1.79 11.50 12.49
CA ILE A 99 -0.80 10.41 12.57
C ILE A 99 0.42 10.88 13.38
N PRO A 100 0.93 10.09 14.35
CA PRO A 100 2.08 10.50 15.16
C PRO A 100 3.36 10.86 14.38
N ASN A 101 3.61 10.18 13.26
CA ASN A 101 4.72 10.49 12.34
C ASN A 101 4.22 10.51 10.88
N PRO A 102 3.69 11.64 10.40
CA PRO A 102 3.17 11.73 9.05
C PRO A 102 4.23 12.01 8.00
N TYR A 103 5.51 12.11 8.38
CA TYR A 103 6.61 12.55 7.52
C TYR A 103 7.39 11.40 6.86
N ALA A 104 7.10 10.15 7.23
CA ALA A 104 7.67 8.95 6.62
C ALA A 104 6.59 7.89 6.39
N CYS A 105 6.63 7.21 5.26
CA CYS A 105 5.77 6.05 5.03
C CYS A 105 6.29 4.82 5.80
N VAL A 106 5.51 3.73 5.80
CA VAL A 106 5.88 2.46 6.46
C VAL A 106 7.20 1.83 5.96
N HIS A 107 7.67 2.24 4.77
CA HIS A 107 8.94 1.83 4.17
C HIS A 107 10.05 2.91 4.27
N GLY A 108 9.81 4.01 5.00
CA GLY A 108 10.79 5.06 5.27
C GLY A 108 10.94 6.13 4.17
N ARG A 109 10.11 6.12 3.12
CA ARG A 109 10.12 7.21 2.12
C ARG A 109 9.53 8.49 2.74
N PRO A 110 10.15 9.67 2.51
CA PRO A 110 9.54 10.93 2.90
C PRO A 110 8.18 11.13 2.22
N THR A 111 7.18 11.54 2.98
CA THR A 111 5.80 11.80 2.50
C THR A 111 5.52 13.28 2.31
N VAL A 112 6.35 14.15 2.90
CA VAL A 112 6.24 15.61 2.80
C VAL A 112 7.59 16.20 2.42
N MET A 113 7.57 17.17 1.51
CA MET A 113 8.70 18.03 1.21
C MET A 113 8.25 19.47 1.41
N THR A 114 9.00 20.22 2.23
CA THR A 114 8.77 21.65 2.42
C THR A 114 9.75 22.42 1.55
N ILE A 115 9.25 23.43 0.84
CA ILE A 115 10.08 24.40 0.11
C ILE A 115 9.75 25.77 0.70
N THR A 116 10.72 26.40 1.35
CA THR A 116 10.53 27.73 1.93
C THR A 116 10.60 28.82 0.84
N PRO A 117 10.06 30.03 1.09
CA PRO A 117 10.24 31.16 0.18
C PRO A 117 11.71 31.44 -0.14
N ASP A 118 12.59 31.41 0.86
CA ASP A 118 14.04 31.64 0.68
C ASP A 118 14.69 30.56 -0.19
N GLU A 119 14.32 29.28 0.01
CA GLU A 119 14.81 28.18 -0.83
C GLU A 119 14.33 28.32 -2.27
N LEU A 120 13.08 28.74 -2.45
CA LEU A 120 12.50 29.01 -3.76
C LEU A 120 13.26 30.16 -4.44
N ASP A 121 13.46 31.27 -3.73
CA ASP A 121 14.19 32.44 -4.25
C ASP A 121 15.63 32.09 -4.62
N LYS A 122 16.32 31.31 -3.79
CA LYS A 122 17.67 30.81 -4.11
C LYS A 122 17.68 29.95 -5.37
N LYS A 123 16.71 29.03 -5.53
CA LYS A 123 16.58 28.19 -6.74
C LYS A 123 16.33 29.01 -8.00
N PHE A 124 15.62 30.13 -7.88
CA PHE A 124 15.38 31.07 -8.98
C PHE A 124 16.39 32.23 -9.07
N LYS A 125 17.49 32.19 -8.29
CA LYS A 125 18.54 33.22 -8.27
C LYS A 125 18.04 34.64 -7.91
N ARG A 126 17.04 34.71 -7.04
CA ARG A 126 16.41 35.95 -6.54
C ARG A 126 16.97 36.44 -5.21
N SER A 127 17.74 35.63 -4.51
CA SER A 127 18.29 35.93 -3.18
C SER A 127 19.42 36.98 -3.16
N GLY A 128 19.74 37.61 -4.30
CA GLY A 128 20.97 38.38 -4.47
C GLY A 128 22.21 37.48 -4.50
N PHE A 129 23.27 37.95 -5.17
CA PHE A 129 24.60 37.36 -5.08
C PHE A 129 25.30 37.85 -3.81
#